data_AF-A0A496BHN2-F1
#
_entry.id   AF-A0A496BHN2-F1
#
_cell.length_a   1.000
_cell.length_b   1.000
_cell.length_c   1.000
_cell.angle_alpha   90.00
_cell.angle_beta   90.00
_cell.angle_gamma   90.00
#
_symmetry.space_group_name_H-M   'P 1'
#
loop_
_entity.id
_entity.type
_entity.pdbx_description
1 polymer ?
#
loop_
_entity_poly.entity_id
_entity_poly.type
_entity_poly.pdbx_seq_one_letter_code
_entity_poly.pdbx_strand_id
1 'polypeptide(L)'
;MKGLTVNRKITVSIALILTSLCFAAEETYSKVSITEIMFASESRFPSAQWIELHNSGRDIVNLSEWTLTIQNRNSPDLTGPVNARVIFRDDVWDDAPRIWPNETLLIVSKESSENSGNLKERQVYGLRIRKHVDFDLGVWDTLLSAEGFSIKLTDGKGKLIDEAGNFKGNKIQWGLPLGANRGRTQSEHRTSITRRRVNNVPRDGTKVWGWISTVEADLKRTDQTYYGDSGDISSPGIGNPVIRTPLPEMLRKVSGNNQQGTSNTALEKPFVVQVRDQNNKPLSGIPVTFRVAGGGGKLSANRATTNANGRAQTTLTLGKDPGENRVVASADGFQQTFIATATDGAPILDWDVNRDGKVNRTDLVIVSKNFGLARLSNKRADVNGDGTVDIDDLIIVAEHFGEGVSSGAAPPMSLVRQLDLDAEMIQTWLTLARLRDDGSLAFQRGIENLEQFLAAMIPKQTQLLVNYPNPFNPETWIPYHLSKDANVTLHIYAVNGTLVRTLALGHQSAGMYQSRSRAAYWDGKNAFGEPVASGVYFYTLSTESTRDSVTAGDFTATRKMLIRK
;
A
#
# COMPACT_ATOMS: atom_id res chain seq x y z
N MET A 1 -85.59 -3.26 32.17
CA MET A 1 -85.12 -3.11 33.57
C MET A 1 -84.22 -4.30 33.87
N LYS A 2 -82.95 -4.27 34.28
CA LYS A 2 -81.84 -3.31 34.53
C LYS A 2 -80.59 -4.20 34.25
N GLY A 3 -79.61 -3.86 33.41
CA GLY A 3 -78.61 -2.83 33.61
C GLY A 3 -77.37 -3.39 34.35
N LEU A 4 -76.36 -3.88 33.62
CA LEU A 4 -74.96 -3.81 34.03
C LEU A 4 -74.02 -4.04 32.84
N THR A 5 -73.31 -2.97 32.50
CA THR A 5 -72.30 -2.85 31.45
C THR A 5 -71.03 -3.58 31.85
N VAL A 6 -70.54 -4.50 31.02
CA VAL A 6 -69.14 -4.97 31.10
C VAL A 6 -68.43 -4.63 29.80
N ASN A 7 -67.44 -3.76 29.95
CA ASN A 7 -66.55 -3.23 28.94
C ASN A 7 -65.64 -4.37 28.42
N ARG A 8 -65.82 -4.85 27.18
CA ARG A 8 -64.87 -5.76 26.51
C ARG A 8 -64.21 -5.08 25.32
N LYS A 9 -63.47 -4.00 25.62
CA LYS A 9 -62.21 -3.66 24.93
C LYS A 9 -61.12 -4.68 25.31
N ILE A 10 -61.36 -5.99 25.18
CA ILE A 10 -60.35 -7.04 25.39
C ILE A 10 -60.69 -8.22 24.48
N THR A 11 -60.55 -8.05 23.17
CA THR A 11 -60.52 -9.18 22.22
C THR A 11 -59.55 -8.94 21.05
N VAL A 12 -58.61 -7.99 21.20
CA VAL A 12 -57.50 -7.78 20.26
C VAL A 12 -56.13 -7.88 20.94
N SER A 13 -56.07 -8.14 22.25
CA SER A 13 -54.80 -8.17 23.02
C SER A 13 -54.36 -9.56 23.49
N ILE A 14 -54.86 -10.67 22.93
CA ILE A 14 -54.34 -12.01 23.25
C ILE A 14 -53.71 -12.70 22.03
N ALA A 15 -54.15 -12.37 20.81
CA ALA A 15 -53.49 -12.85 19.58
C ALA A 15 -52.19 -12.07 19.25
N LEU A 16 -51.99 -10.88 19.82
CA LEU A 16 -50.74 -10.10 19.69
C LEU A 16 -49.77 -10.30 20.87
N ILE A 17 -50.17 -10.99 21.93
CA ILE A 17 -49.29 -11.29 23.07
C ILE A 17 -48.71 -12.71 22.97
N LEU A 18 -49.36 -13.63 22.24
CA LEU A 18 -48.82 -14.98 21.98
C LEU A 18 -47.94 -15.10 20.72
N THR A 19 -47.86 -14.06 19.88
CA THR A 19 -46.88 -13.97 18.77
C THR A 19 -45.71 -13.02 19.05
N SER A 20 -45.81 -12.16 20.07
CA SER A 20 -44.68 -11.31 20.52
C SER A 20 -43.88 -11.88 21.70
N LEU A 21 -44.20 -13.09 22.18
CA LEU A 21 -43.42 -13.81 23.21
C LEU A 21 -42.58 -14.98 22.66
N CYS A 22 -42.56 -15.19 21.33
CA CYS A 22 -41.73 -16.22 20.68
C CYS A 22 -40.59 -15.64 19.80
N PHE A 23 -40.38 -14.32 19.83
CA PHE A 23 -39.28 -13.64 19.12
C PHE A 23 -38.58 -12.60 20.01
N ALA A 24 -38.51 -12.86 21.32
CA ALA A 24 -37.61 -12.14 22.21
C ALA A 24 -36.40 -13.02 22.52
N ALA A 25 -35.23 -12.56 22.08
CA ALA A 25 -33.89 -13.07 22.37
C ALA A 25 -33.41 -14.34 21.61
N GLU A 26 -33.36 -14.29 20.28
CA GLU A 26 -32.13 -14.78 19.61
C GLU A 26 -31.12 -13.63 19.61
N GLU A 27 -30.60 -13.30 20.79
CA GLU A 27 -29.35 -12.58 20.83
C GLU A 27 -28.29 -13.49 20.19
N THR A 28 -27.68 -13.00 19.13
CA THR A 28 -26.49 -13.53 18.47
C THR A 28 -25.33 -13.53 19.45
N TYR A 29 -25.32 -14.48 20.38
CA TYR A 29 -24.13 -14.87 21.11
C TYR A 29 -23.36 -15.87 20.25
N SER A 30 -22.07 -15.62 20.05
CA SER A 30 -21.12 -16.67 19.72
C SER A 30 -21.31 -17.81 20.73
N LYS A 31 -21.82 -18.98 20.30
CA LYS A 31 -22.02 -20.13 21.19
C LYS A 31 -20.72 -20.93 21.35
N VAL A 32 -19.61 -20.22 21.53
CA VAL A 32 -18.34 -20.85 21.97
C VAL A 32 -18.47 -21.11 23.45
N SER A 33 -18.25 -22.36 23.85
CA SER A 33 -18.39 -22.81 25.24
C SER A 33 -17.24 -23.71 25.63
N ILE A 34 -16.87 -23.68 26.89
CA ILE A 34 -15.92 -24.60 27.50
C ILE A 34 -16.63 -25.95 27.70
N THR A 35 -16.16 -26.99 27.01
CA THR A 35 -16.85 -28.30 26.93
C THR A 35 -16.20 -29.41 27.71
N GLU A 36 -14.88 -29.40 27.80
CA GLU A 36 -14.12 -30.39 28.56
C GLU A 36 -12.94 -29.72 29.24
N ILE A 37 -12.65 -30.16 30.47
CA ILE A 37 -11.51 -29.67 31.23
C ILE A 37 -10.76 -30.86 31.78
N MET A 38 -9.49 -31.00 31.40
CA MET A 38 -8.56 -31.95 31.97
C MET A 38 -7.60 -31.23 32.93
N PHE A 39 -7.57 -31.69 34.18
CA PHE A 39 -6.75 -31.12 35.26
C PHE A 39 -5.60 -32.07 35.60
N ALA A 40 -4.56 -31.56 36.29
CA ALA A 40 -3.52 -32.43 36.82
C ALA A 40 -4.03 -33.17 38.06
N SER A 41 -4.09 -34.50 37.96
CA SER A 41 -4.55 -35.38 39.05
C SER A 41 -3.42 -36.06 39.83
N GLU A 42 -2.14 -35.85 39.44
CA GLU A 42 -0.97 -36.53 39.99
C GLU A 42 0.03 -35.55 40.60
N SER A 43 0.54 -35.85 41.80
CA SER A 43 1.49 -35.01 42.54
C SER A 43 2.95 -35.16 42.09
N ARG A 44 3.28 -36.26 41.38
CA ARG A 44 4.66 -36.58 41.00
C ARG A 44 5.03 -36.22 39.56
N PHE A 45 4.06 -36.23 38.64
CA PHE A 45 4.25 -35.87 37.23
C PHE A 45 2.94 -35.27 36.67
N PRO A 46 2.82 -33.95 36.50
CA PRO A 46 1.62 -33.40 35.88
C PRO A 46 1.50 -33.90 34.44
N SER A 47 0.40 -34.60 34.18
CA SER A 47 -0.04 -35.01 32.85
C SER A 47 -0.26 -33.79 31.96
N ALA A 48 -0.43 -34.03 30.66
CA ALA A 48 -0.96 -32.99 29.79
C ALA A 48 -2.32 -32.52 30.34
N GLN A 49 -2.54 -31.22 30.27
CA GLN A 49 -3.77 -30.57 30.70
C GLN A 49 -4.34 -29.83 29.50
N TRP A 50 -5.66 -29.81 29.40
CA TRP A 50 -6.31 -29.10 28.33
C TRP A 50 -7.64 -28.50 28.73
N ILE A 51 -8.00 -27.47 27.97
CA ILE A 51 -9.31 -26.84 27.99
C ILE A 51 -9.85 -26.95 26.57
N GLU A 52 -11.03 -27.55 26.45
CA GLU A 52 -11.71 -27.72 25.17
C GLU A 52 -12.74 -26.60 24.98
N LEU A 53 -12.65 -25.91 23.83
CA LEU A 53 -13.66 -24.97 23.37
C LEU A 53 -14.43 -25.58 22.21
N HIS A 54 -15.75 -25.49 22.23
CA HIS A 54 -16.61 -25.93 21.13
C HIS A 54 -17.49 -24.78 20.63
N ASN A 55 -17.50 -24.55 19.31
CA ASN A 55 -18.39 -23.58 18.68
C ASN A 55 -19.69 -24.27 18.24
N SER A 56 -20.76 -24.11 19.03
CA SER A 56 -22.10 -24.60 18.67
C SER A 56 -22.93 -23.61 17.83
N GLY A 57 -22.30 -22.52 17.38
CA GLY A 57 -22.88 -21.51 16.50
C GLY A 57 -22.85 -21.92 15.02
N ARG A 58 -23.37 -21.04 14.16
CA ARG A 58 -23.38 -21.22 12.69
C ARG A 58 -22.30 -20.45 11.96
N ASP A 59 -21.60 -19.55 12.65
CA ASP A 59 -20.57 -18.69 12.09
C ASP A 59 -19.17 -19.09 12.54
N ILE A 60 -18.18 -18.74 11.73
CA ILE A 60 -16.76 -18.85 12.11
C ILE A 60 -16.49 -17.82 13.18
N VAL A 61 -15.92 -18.26 14.31
CA VAL A 61 -15.54 -17.36 15.39
C VAL A 61 -14.05 -17.09 15.31
N ASN A 62 -13.71 -15.82 15.09
CA ASN A 62 -12.33 -15.33 15.21
C ASN A 62 -12.03 -15.08 16.69
N LEU A 63 -11.01 -15.76 17.21
CA LEU A 63 -10.56 -15.65 18.59
C LEU A 63 -9.44 -14.62 18.77
N SER A 64 -8.95 -13.94 17.73
CA SER A 64 -7.90 -12.91 17.92
C SER A 64 -8.31 -11.91 19.02
N GLU A 65 -7.39 -11.67 19.94
CA GLU A 65 -7.54 -10.84 21.15
C GLU A 65 -8.53 -11.36 22.21
N TRP A 66 -9.16 -12.53 22.01
CA TRP A 66 -9.90 -13.18 23.08
C TRP A 66 -8.93 -13.52 24.22
N THR A 67 -9.47 -13.59 25.42
CA THR A 67 -8.68 -13.91 26.62
C THR A 67 -9.31 -15.09 27.36
N LEU A 68 -8.47 -16.07 27.70
CA LEU A 68 -8.77 -17.12 28.66
C LEU A 68 -8.03 -16.82 29.96
N THR A 69 -8.76 -16.57 31.04
CA THR A 69 -8.19 -16.29 32.36
C THR A 69 -8.45 -17.46 33.29
N ILE A 70 -7.39 -17.99 33.89
CA ILE A 70 -7.43 -19.13 34.81
C ILE A 70 -6.98 -18.67 36.19
N GLN A 71 -7.76 -19.05 37.20
CA GLN A 71 -7.46 -18.84 38.62
C GLN A 71 -7.57 -20.18 39.35
N ASN A 72 -6.51 -20.63 40.01
CA ASN A 72 -6.51 -21.87 40.81
C ASN A 72 -6.71 -21.53 42.31
N ARG A 73 -7.26 -22.47 43.09
CA ARG A 73 -7.75 -22.27 44.48
C ARG A 73 -6.65 -22.27 45.57
N ASN A 74 -6.91 -21.50 46.65
CA ASN A 74 -6.76 -21.91 48.08
C ASN A 74 -7.90 -21.42 49.08
N SER A 75 -9.19 -21.37 48.69
CA SER A 75 -10.47 -21.29 49.50
C SER A 75 -11.35 -20.00 49.47
N PRO A 76 -12.48 -19.88 50.23
CA PRO A 76 -13.89 -20.24 49.92
C PRO A 76 -14.64 -19.40 48.86
N ASP A 77 -14.18 -18.19 48.56
CA ASP A 77 -14.63 -17.32 47.48
C ASP A 77 -13.35 -16.82 46.78
N LEU A 78 -13.06 -17.18 45.52
CA LEU A 78 -11.77 -17.02 44.83
C LEU A 78 -11.13 -15.60 44.88
N THR A 79 -10.34 -15.29 45.92
CA THR A 79 -9.51 -14.07 46.02
C THR A 79 -8.02 -14.41 46.05
N GLY A 80 -7.36 -14.29 44.89
CA GLY A 80 -5.90 -14.45 44.69
C GLY A 80 -5.50 -13.94 43.29
N PRO A 81 -4.20 -13.70 43.00
CA PRO A 81 -3.78 -13.23 41.67
C PRO A 81 -4.15 -14.23 40.56
N VAL A 82 -4.29 -13.74 39.33
CA VAL A 82 -4.48 -14.61 38.14
C VAL A 82 -3.25 -15.51 38.02
N ASN A 83 -3.46 -16.80 37.87
CA ASN A 83 -2.36 -17.77 37.76
C ASN A 83 -1.97 -18.02 36.30
N ALA A 84 -2.88 -17.79 35.36
CA ALA A 84 -2.60 -17.85 33.93
C ALA A 84 -3.58 -16.99 33.13
N ARG A 85 -3.06 -16.17 32.21
CA ARG A 85 -3.83 -15.48 31.18
C ARG A 85 -3.28 -15.87 29.82
N VAL A 86 -4.16 -16.43 28.99
CA VAL A 86 -3.86 -16.73 27.59
C VAL A 86 -4.54 -15.68 26.72
N ILE A 87 -3.76 -14.93 25.95
CA ILE A 87 -4.28 -14.05 24.91
C ILE A 87 -4.17 -14.81 23.58
N PHE A 88 -5.30 -15.01 22.92
CA PHE A 88 -5.33 -15.62 21.60
C PHE A 88 -4.79 -14.59 20.59
N ARG A 89 -3.61 -14.86 20.03
CA ARG A 89 -2.96 -14.00 19.03
C ARG A 89 -2.84 -14.74 17.71
N ASP A 90 -2.78 -13.96 16.64
CA ASP A 90 -2.37 -14.44 15.32
C ASP A 90 -0.99 -15.15 15.47
N ASP A 91 -0.75 -16.20 14.69
CA ASP A 91 0.52 -16.92 14.72
C ASP A 91 1.67 -16.16 14.02
N VAL A 92 2.85 -16.78 13.90
CA VAL A 92 4.03 -16.19 13.23
C VAL A 92 3.80 -15.88 11.74
N TRP A 93 2.67 -16.31 11.17
CA TRP A 93 2.23 -16.07 9.80
C TRP A 93 1.06 -15.10 9.70
N ASP A 94 0.69 -14.42 10.79
CA ASP A 94 -0.51 -13.57 10.92
C ASP A 94 -1.83 -14.33 10.70
N ASP A 95 -1.85 -15.65 10.88
CA ASP A 95 -3.07 -16.45 10.82
C ASP A 95 -3.77 -16.45 12.19
N ALA A 96 -4.97 -15.87 12.18
CA ALA A 96 -5.81 -15.71 13.37
C ALA A 96 -6.37 -17.05 13.89
N PRO A 97 -6.35 -17.31 15.21
CA PRO A 97 -6.97 -18.50 15.79
C PRO A 97 -8.50 -18.45 15.61
N ARG A 98 -9.08 -19.53 15.09
CA ARG A 98 -10.50 -19.60 14.74
C ARG A 98 -11.13 -20.93 15.13
N ILE A 99 -12.42 -20.91 15.43
CA ILE A 99 -13.22 -22.12 15.62
C ILE A 99 -14.37 -22.09 14.61
N TRP A 100 -14.42 -23.05 13.69
CA TRP A 100 -15.53 -23.15 12.73
C TRP A 100 -16.80 -23.71 13.39
N PRO A 101 -17.98 -23.55 12.75
CA PRO A 101 -19.23 -24.11 13.26
C PRO A 101 -19.12 -25.62 13.50
N ASN A 102 -19.54 -26.06 14.69
CA ASN A 102 -19.42 -27.43 15.22
C ASN A 102 -17.98 -27.96 15.37
N GLU A 103 -16.97 -27.08 15.31
CA GLU A 103 -15.61 -27.46 15.61
C GLU A 103 -15.23 -27.27 17.06
N THR A 104 -14.22 -28.03 17.43
CA THR A 104 -13.50 -27.94 18.68
C THR A 104 -12.12 -27.32 18.46
N LEU A 105 -11.71 -26.45 19.38
CA LEU A 105 -10.34 -25.99 19.56
C LEU A 105 -9.83 -26.48 20.92
N LEU A 106 -8.67 -27.12 20.91
CA LEU A 106 -8.04 -27.66 22.10
C LEU A 106 -6.90 -26.76 22.57
N ILE A 107 -6.95 -26.26 23.79
CA ILE A 107 -5.90 -25.45 24.39
C ILE A 107 -5.07 -26.39 25.27
N VAL A 108 -3.79 -26.57 24.96
CA VAL A 108 -2.95 -27.61 25.60
C VAL A 108 -1.72 -27.04 26.30
N SER A 109 -1.38 -27.58 27.48
CA SER A 109 -0.22 -27.15 28.27
C SER A 109 1.14 -27.65 27.75
N LYS A 110 1.18 -28.68 26.88
CA LYS A 110 2.41 -29.31 26.34
C LYS A 110 2.41 -29.32 24.80
N GLU A 111 3.58 -29.55 24.17
CA GLU A 111 3.68 -29.70 22.71
C GLU A 111 2.84 -30.90 22.20
N SER A 112 2.23 -30.71 21.03
CA SER A 112 1.02 -31.36 20.52
C SER A 112 1.12 -32.87 20.17
N SER A 113 2.21 -33.56 20.46
CA SER A 113 2.40 -34.94 19.94
C SER A 113 1.75 -36.06 20.75
N GLU A 114 1.42 -35.87 22.04
CA GLU A 114 0.88 -36.98 22.86
C GLU A 114 -0.66 -37.01 22.99
N ASN A 115 -1.39 -35.93 22.67
CA ASN A 115 -2.81 -35.80 23.08
C ASN A 115 -3.77 -35.28 21.99
N SER A 116 -3.35 -35.19 20.72
CA SER A 116 -4.15 -34.55 19.67
C SER A 116 -4.16 -35.28 18.33
N GLY A 117 -3.79 -36.57 18.30
CA GLY A 117 -3.58 -37.33 17.06
C GLY A 117 -4.76 -37.33 16.06
N ASN A 118 -5.97 -36.99 16.52
CA ASN A 118 -7.19 -36.92 15.71
C ASN A 118 -7.63 -35.48 15.34
N LEU A 119 -6.90 -34.44 15.76
CA LEU A 119 -7.19 -33.03 15.47
C LEU A 119 -6.21 -32.48 14.41
N LYS A 120 -6.70 -31.60 13.52
CA LYS A 120 -5.81 -30.83 12.63
C LYS A 120 -4.96 -29.88 13.47
N GLU A 121 -3.73 -29.57 13.03
CA GLU A 121 -2.81 -28.67 13.74
C GLU A 121 -3.46 -27.32 14.10
N ARG A 122 -4.28 -26.76 13.21
CA ARG A 122 -5.05 -25.51 13.45
C ARG A 122 -6.08 -25.60 14.59
N GLN A 123 -6.47 -26.80 15.00
CA GLN A 123 -7.41 -27.06 16.09
C GLN A 123 -6.70 -27.27 17.42
N VAL A 124 -5.37 -27.11 17.48
CA VAL A 124 -4.56 -27.25 18.69
C VAL A 124 -3.84 -25.93 18.98
N TYR A 125 -4.23 -25.28 20.08
CA TYR A 125 -3.59 -24.08 20.60
C TYR A 125 -2.58 -24.44 21.69
N GLY A 126 -1.33 -24.69 21.30
CA GLY A 126 -0.25 -25.09 22.21
C GLY A 126 0.36 -23.93 22.99
N LEU A 127 0.23 -23.95 24.32
CA LEU A 127 0.67 -22.83 25.17
C LEU A 127 2.20 -22.73 25.30
N ARG A 128 2.92 -23.84 25.26
CA ARG A 128 4.39 -23.87 25.45
C ARG A 128 5.18 -23.16 24.33
N ILE A 129 4.65 -23.16 23.11
CA ILE A 129 5.32 -22.58 21.93
C ILE A 129 4.83 -21.17 21.59
N ARG A 130 3.80 -20.67 22.28
CA ARG A 130 3.18 -19.37 22.02
C ARG A 130 3.72 -18.33 23.00
N LYS A 131 4.37 -17.28 22.50
CA LYS A 131 4.96 -16.19 23.32
C LYS A 131 3.96 -15.18 23.89
N HIS A 132 2.66 -15.49 23.88
CA HIS A 132 1.57 -14.56 24.22
C HIS A 132 0.74 -15.00 25.43
N VAL A 133 1.39 -15.74 26.32
CA VAL A 133 0.93 -16.08 27.66
C VAL A 133 1.68 -15.20 28.67
N ASP A 134 1.03 -14.78 29.74
CA ASP A 134 1.66 -13.95 30.80
C ASP A 134 2.33 -14.78 31.90
N PHE A 135 2.60 -16.04 31.63
CA PHE A 135 3.20 -17.02 32.53
C PHE A 135 4.11 -17.96 31.72
N ASP A 136 5.17 -18.46 32.34
CA ASP A 136 6.04 -19.48 31.75
C ASP A 136 5.53 -20.87 32.14
N LEU A 137 5.48 -21.80 31.19
CA LEU A 137 5.07 -23.19 31.43
C LEU A 137 6.28 -24.11 31.27
N GLY A 138 6.83 -24.53 32.40
CA GLY A 138 7.73 -25.67 32.50
C GLY A 138 7.03 -26.99 32.17
N VAL A 139 7.83 -28.00 31.81
CA VAL A 139 7.35 -29.36 31.51
C VAL A 139 6.62 -30.05 32.67
N TRP A 140 6.78 -29.51 33.89
CA TRP A 140 6.19 -30.00 35.14
C TRP A 140 5.23 -29.00 35.79
N ASP A 141 4.80 -27.97 35.08
CA ASP A 141 3.93 -26.95 35.66
C ASP A 141 2.46 -27.37 35.61
N THR A 142 1.71 -26.93 36.61
CA THR A 142 0.28 -27.20 36.73
C THR A 142 -0.53 -26.01 36.23
N LEU A 143 -1.26 -26.19 35.11
CA LEU A 143 -2.15 -25.17 34.56
C LEU A 143 -3.47 -25.06 35.36
N LEU A 144 -4.03 -26.20 35.77
CA LEU A 144 -5.32 -26.36 36.44
C LEU A 144 -5.18 -27.27 37.66
N SER A 145 -5.56 -26.75 38.83
CA SER A 145 -5.50 -27.47 40.11
C SER A 145 -6.70 -28.38 40.34
N ALA A 146 -6.45 -29.63 40.76
CA ALA A 146 -7.47 -30.55 41.28
C ALA A 146 -8.03 -30.15 42.65
N GLU A 147 -7.60 -29.04 43.25
CA GLU A 147 -8.18 -28.50 44.50
C GLU A 147 -9.24 -27.42 44.24
N GLY A 148 -9.21 -26.82 43.05
CA GLY A 148 -10.24 -25.95 42.52
C GLY A 148 -9.68 -24.95 41.52
N PHE A 149 -10.53 -24.55 40.57
CA PHE A 149 -10.20 -23.54 39.57
C PHE A 149 -11.44 -22.77 39.13
N SER A 150 -11.22 -21.60 38.53
CA SER A 150 -12.16 -20.89 37.67
C SER A 150 -11.50 -20.48 36.37
N ILE A 151 -12.25 -20.57 35.29
CA ILE A 151 -11.86 -20.21 33.94
C ILE A 151 -12.87 -19.20 33.41
N LYS A 152 -12.41 -18.06 32.93
CA LYS A 152 -13.23 -17.05 32.23
C LYS A 152 -12.76 -16.94 30.79
N LEU A 153 -13.68 -17.10 29.86
CA LEU A 153 -13.47 -16.84 28.43
C LEU A 153 -14.11 -15.52 28.07
N THR A 154 -13.34 -14.58 27.55
CA THR A 154 -13.80 -13.25 27.14
C THR A 154 -13.41 -12.97 25.69
N ASP A 155 -14.26 -12.25 24.95
CA ASP A 155 -13.93 -11.81 23.60
C ASP A 155 -12.91 -10.65 23.57
N GLY A 156 -12.47 -10.25 22.38
CA GLY A 156 -11.52 -9.14 22.22
C GLY A 156 -12.01 -7.76 22.68
N LYS A 157 -13.28 -7.63 23.08
CA LYS A 157 -13.85 -6.41 23.69
C LYS A 157 -14.01 -6.56 25.21
N GLY A 158 -13.61 -7.69 25.79
CA GLY A 158 -13.76 -8.02 27.20
C GLY A 158 -15.16 -8.50 27.59
N LYS A 159 -16.06 -8.79 26.64
CA LYS A 159 -17.37 -9.38 26.96
C LYS A 159 -17.18 -10.82 27.40
N LEU A 160 -17.80 -11.21 28.52
CA LEU A 160 -17.82 -12.60 28.99
C LEU A 160 -18.58 -13.49 28.00
N ILE A 161 -17.94 -14.58 27.57
CA ILE A 161 -18.47 -15.56 26.63
C ILE A 161 -18.92 -16.84 27.36
N ASP A 162 -18.04 -17.42 28.18
CA ASP A 162 -18.38 -18.56 29.03
C ASP A 162 -17.50 -18.55 30.28
N GLU A 163 -17.97 -19.25 31.30
CA GLU A 163 -17.29 -19.41 32.58
C GLU A 163 -17.41 -20.86 33.04
N ALA A 164 -16.33 -21.40 33.58
CA ALA A 164 -16.27 -22.78 34.05
C ALA A 164 -15.48 -22.88 35.35
N GLY A 165 -15.92 -23.74 36.26
CA GLY A 165 -15.21 -24.00 37.51
C GLY A 165 -16.07 -23.77 38.76
N ASN A 166 -15.45 -23.91 39.93
CA ASN A 166 -16.17 -23.96 41.21
C ASN A 166 -16.01 -22.66 41.99
N PHE A 167 -17.07 -21.83 42.00
CA PHE A 167 -17.04 -20.50 42.63
C PHE A 167 -17.53 -20.47 44.09
N LYS A 168 -18.10 -21.55 44.64
CA LYS A 168 -18.81 -21.51 45.94
C LYS A 168 -18.58 -22.69 46.92
N GLY A 169 -17.66 -23.63 46.66
CA GLY A 169 -17.47 -24.82 47.51
C GLY A 169 -16.19 -24.77 48.35
N ASN A 170 -16.13 -25.42 49.53
CA ASN A 170 -14.93 -25.58 50.37
C ASN A 170 -14.02 -26.79 50.02
N LYS A 171 -14.52 -27.68 49.16
CA LYS A 171 -13.84 -28.86 48.64
C LYS A 171 -14.39 -29.11 47.25
N ILE A 172 -13.62 -29.76 46.38
CA ILE A 172 -14.14 -30.22 45.11
C ILE A 172 -15.27 -31.23 45.37
N GLN A 173 -16.51 -30.83 45.08
CA GLN A 173 -17.72 -31.68 45.16
C GLN A 173 -17.83 -32.70 44.00
N TRP A 174 -16.87 -32.72 43.08
CA TRP A 174 -17.03 -33.28 41.74
C TRP A 174 -16.56 -34.73 41.58
N GLY A 175 -16.27 -35.45 42.67
CA GLY A 175 -15.81 -36.84 42.58
C GLY A 175 -14.69 -37.03 41.56
N LEU A 176 -13.77 -36.05 41.47
CA LEU A 176 -12.80 -36.01 40.37
C LEU A 176 -12.02 -37.32 40.32
N PRO A 177 -11.89 -37.94 39.14
CA PRO A 177 -11.11 -39.15 39.02
C PRO A 177 -9.67 -38.89 39.46
N LEU A 178 -9.19 -39.67 40.43
CA LEU A 178 -7.77 -39.67 40.78
C LEU A 178 -7.01 -40.46 39.72
N GLY A 179 -5.99 -39.83 39.15
CA GLY A 179 -5.11 -40.47 38.18
C GLY A 179 -4.12 -41.42 38.87
N ALA A 180 -3.84 -42.55 38.22
CA ALA A 180 -2.82 -43.50 38.61
C ALA A 180 -1.58 -43.45 37.67
N ASN A 181 -1.74 -42.99 36.43
CA ASN A 181 -0.66 -42.86 35.45
C ASN A 181 -0.98 -41.86 34.33
N ARG A 182 -0.19 -40.78 34.18
CA ARG A 182 -0.30 -39.78 33.11
C ARG A 182 -1.69 -39.18 32.92
N GLY A 183 -2.44 -38.94 34.01
CA GLY A 183 -3.78 -38.32 33.93
C GLY A 183 -4.87 -39.30 33.51
N ARG A 184 -4.68 -40.59 33.82
CA ARG A 184 -5.67 -41.66 33.64
C ARG A 184 -5.98 -42.33 34.95
N THR A 185 -7.23 -42.76 35.15
CA THR A 185 -7.62 -43.62 36.27
C THR A 185 -7.04 -45.04 36.10
N GLN A 186 -7.13 -45.85 37.16
CA GLN A 186 -6.79 -47.29 37.08
C GLN A 186 -7.65 -48.05 36.06
N SER A 187 -8.83 -47.55 35.73
CA SER A 187 -9.74 -48.08 34.70
C SER A 187 -9.52 -47.44 33.32
N GLU A 188 -8.37 -46.80 33.09
CA GLU A 188 -7.96 -46.13 31.83
C GLU A 188 -8.81 -44.92 31.38
N HIS A 189 -9.74 -44.45 32.22
CA HIS A 189 -10.54 -43.26 31.91
C HIS A 189 -9.70 -41.99 32.11
N ARG A 190 -10.01 -40.94 31.34
CA ARG A 190 -9.39 -39.60 31.51
C ARG A 190 -9.69 -39.00 32.87
N THR A 191 -8.76 -38.21 33.40
CA THR A 191 -8.99 -37.37 34.59
C THR A 191 -9.56 -36.01 34.17
N SER A 192 -10.73 -36.04 33.52
CA SER A 192 -11.42 -34.84 33.02
C SER A 192 -12.88 -34.79 33.44
N ILE A 193 -13.46 -33.61 33.26
CA ILE A 193 -14.90 -33.35 33.42
C ILE A 193 -15.46 -32.79 32.13
N THR A 194 -16.68 -33.19 31.80
CA THR A 194 -17.38 -32.81 30.58
C THR A 194 -18.62 -32.00 30.93
N ARG A 195 -18.87 -30.95 30.14
CA ARG A 195 -20.03 -30.08 30.29
C ARG A 195 -21.30 -30.82 29.87
N ARG A 196 -22.27 -30.93 30.79
CA ARG A 196 -23.61 -31.41 30.48
C ARG A 196 -24.34 -30.44 29.57
N ARG A 197 -25.28 -30.97 28.80
CA ARG A 197 -26.08 -30.20 27.83
C ARG A 197 -27.54 -30.61 27.84
N VAL A 198 -28.37 -29.73 27.28
CA VAL A 198 -29.74 -30.03 26.87
C VAL A 198 -29.97 -29.37 25.52
N ASN A 199 -30.43 -30.12 24.52
CA ASN A 199 -30.66 -29.62 23.16
C ASN A 199 -29.44 -28.88 22.58
N ASN A 200 -28.24 -29.44 22.78
CA ASN A 200 -26.96 -28.85 22.36
C ASN A 200 -26.59 -27.50 23.04
N VAL A 201 -27.30 -27.11 24.10
CA VAL A 201 -26.96 -25.92 24.90
C VAL A 201 -26.17 -26.35 26.14
N PRO A 202 -24.95 -25.80 26.37
CA PRO A 202 -24.19 -26.03 27.61
C PRO A 202 -24.99 -25.63 28.84
N ARG A 203 -25.03 -26.51 29.84
CA ARG A 203 -25.53 -26.18 31.19
C ARG A 203 -24.65 -25.11 31.83
N ASP A 204 -25.03 -24.58 32.99
CA ASP A 204 -24.23 -23.56 33.70
C ASP A 204 -22.90 -24.14 34.19
N GLY A 205 -21.80 -23.50 33.82
CA GLY A 205 -20.43 -23.98 34.05
C GLY A 205 -19.88 -23.69 35.42
N THR A 206 -20.54 -22.78 36.11
CA THR A 206 -20.23 -22.38 37.48
C THR A 206 -20.85 -23.32 38.50
N LYS A 207 -21.64 -24.31 38.06
CA LYS A 207 -22.39 -25.24 38.90
C LYS A 207 -21.94 -26.67 38.71
N VAL A 208 -21.81 -27.41 39.81
CA VAL A 208 -21.43 -28.83 39.82
C VAL A 208 -22.36 -29.68 38.94
N TRP A 209 -23.68 -29.46 39.03
CA TRP A 209 -24.66 -30.19 38.22
C TRP A 209 -24.56 -29.92 36.72
N GLY A 210 -23.84 -28.88 36.31
CA GLY A 210 -23.58 -28.56 34.91
C GLY A 210 -22.56 -29.48 34.26
N TRP A 211 -21.97 -30.41 35.00
CA TRP A 211 -20.87 -31.26 34.54
C TRP A 211 -21.03 -32.70 34.98
N ILE A 212 -20.23 -33.57 34.38
CA ILE A 212 -20.11 -34.99 34.70
C ILE A 212 -18.64 -35.40 34.62
N SER A 213 -18.21 -36.31 35.49
CA SER A 213 -16.89 -36.94 35.38
C SER A 213 -16.84 -37.85 34.16
N THR A 214 -15.74 -37.86 33.41
CA THR A 214 -15.55 -38.78 32.27
C THR A 214 -15.52 -40.26 32.66
N VAL A 215 -15.42 -40.58 33.95
CA VAL A 215 -15.61 -41.94 34.48
C VAL A 215 -17.10 -42.30 34.55
N GLU A 216 -17.92 -41.43 35.13
CA GLU A 216 -19.36 -41.67 35.34
C GLU A 216 -20.16 -41.61 34.04
N ALA A 217 -19.69 -40.75 33.15
CA ALA A 217 -20.01 -40.61 31.75
C ALA A 217 -20.10 -41.90 30.92
N ASP A 218 -19.36 -42.95 31.28
CA ASP A 218 -19.15 -44.16 30.48
C ASP A 218 -18.70 -43.89 29.02
N LEU A 219 -18.14 -42.70 28.77
CA LEU A 219 -17.56 -42.26 27.49
C LEU A 219 -18.52 -42.37 26.27
N LYS A 220 -19.83 -42.46 26.49
CA LYS A 220 -20.85 -42.65 25.44
C LYS A 220 -21.53 -41.35 25.07
N ARG A 221 -21.43 -40.94 23.81
CA ARG A 221 -22.12 -39.72 23.36
C ARG A 221 -23.63 -39.82 23.58
N THR A 222 -24.19 -38.83 24.26
CA THR A 222 -25.64 -38.69 24.46
C THR A 222 -26.08 -37.27 24.07
N ASP A 223 -27.39 -37.02 24.09
CA ASP A 223 -27.97 -35.68 24.04
C ASP A 223 -27.61 -34.81 25.26
N GLN A 224 -27.15 -35.45 26.33
CA GLN A 224 -26.80 -34.81 27.61
C GLN A 224 -25.30 -34.57 27.78
N THR A 225 -24.43 -35.25 27.04
CA THR A 225 -22.96 -35.22 27.23
C THR A 225 -22.22 -35.43 25.90
N TYR A 226 -21.20 -34.60 25.63
CA TYR A 226 -20.30 -34.75 24.48
C TYR A 226 -19.02 -35.47 24.87
N TYR A 227 -18.69 -36.57 24.20
CA TYR A 227 -17.40 -37.23 24.37
C TYR A 227 -16.55 -37.12 23.12
N GLY A 228 -15.27 -37.42 23.35
CA GLY A 228 -14.23 -37.86 22.42
C GLY A 228 -14.69 -38.67 21.19
N ASP A 229 -13.75 -39.07 20.34
CA ASP A 229 -13.98 -40.13 19.37
C ASP A 229 -14.55 -41.39 20.04
N SER A 230 -15.60 -41.98 19.45
CA SER A 230 -16.27 -43.18 19.96
C SER A 230 -15.38 -44.43 19.94
N GLY A 231 -14.31 -44.43 19.14
CA GLY A 231 -13.33 -45.52 19.04
C GLY A 231 -12.02 -45.27 19.80
N ASP A 232 -11.79 -44.05 20.27
CA ASP A 232 -10.56 -43.66 20.98
C ASP A 232 -10.91 -42.90 22.25
N ILE A 233 -11.12 -43.68 23.31
CA ILE A 233 -11.40 -43.20 24.66
C ILE A 233 -10.29 -42.30 25.24
N SER A 234 -9.10 -42.31 24.63
CA SER A 234 -7.91 -41.59 25.08
C SER A 234 -7.72 -40.22 24.43
N SER A 235 -8.45 -39.89 23.36
CA SER A 235 -8.30 -38.61 22.64
C SER A 235 -9.39 -37.57 23.01
N PRO A 236 -9.02 -36.28 23.14
CA PRO A 236 -9.98 -35.17 23.24
C PRO A 236 -10.73 -34.93 21.92
N GLY A 237 -11.86 -34.21 21.97
CA GLY A 237 -12.60 -33.74 20.78
C GLY A 237 -13.74 -34.64 20.28
N ILE A 238 -14.81 -34.04 19.75
CA ILE A 238 -16.04 -34.74 19.32
C ILE A 238 -15.73 -35.80 18.24
N GLY A 239 -16.01 -37.06 18.53
CA GLY A 239 -16.31 -38.08 17.51
C GLY A 239 -17.63 -37.73 16.83
N ASN A 240 -17.59 -36.88 15.79
CA ASN A 240 -18.81 -36.44 15.14
C ASN A 240 -19.08 -37.28 13.88
N PRO A 241 -20.25 -37.93 13.74
CA PRO A 241 -20.78 -38.18 12.40
C PRO A 241 -21.02 -36.81 11.77
N VAL A 242 -20.05 -36.41 10.96
CA VAL A 242 -20.08 -35.40 9.89
C VAL A 242 -21.44 -34.70 9.72
N ILE A 243 -21.71 -33.65 10.49
CA ILE A 243 -22.24 -32.44 9.87
C ILE A 243 -20.99 -31.60 9.60
N ARG A 244 -20.29 -31.93 8.50
CA ARG A 244 -19.19 -31.10 8.00
C ARG A 244 -19.84 -29.78 7.62
N THR A 245 -19.75 -28.79 8.51
CA THR A 245 -19.65 -27.42 8.04
C THR A 245 -18.55 -27.45 6.98
N PRO A 246 -18.80 -26.96 5.76
CA PRO A 246 -17.83 -27.13 4.71
C PRO A 246 -16.59 -26.28 5.03
N LEU A 247 -15.47 -26.97 5.21
CA LEU A 247 -14.19 -26.42 5.62
C LEU A 247 -13.37 -26.03 4.39
N PRO A 248 -12.63 -24.91 4.41
CA PRO A 248 -11.54 -24.65 3.48
C PRO A 248 -10.64 -25.88 3.33
N GLU A 249 -10.60 -26.42 2.11
CA GLU A 249 -9.70 -27.50 1.70
C GLU A 249 -8.90 -27.08 0.47
N MET A 250 -9.18 -25.90 -0.10
CA MET A 250 -8.47 -25.36 -1.25
C MET A 250 -8.54 -23.85 -1.31
N LEU A 251 -7.40 -23.22 -1.65
CA LEU A 251 -7.29 -21.83 -2.06
C LEU A 251 -6.79 -21.75 -3.52
N ARG A 252 -7.59 -21.17 -4.41
CA ARG A 252 -7.29 -21.10 -5.85
C ARG A 252 -7.15 -19.67 -6.34
N LYS A 253 -6.14 -19.38 -7.17
CA LYS A 253 -6.06 -18.11 -7.92
C LYS A 253 -7.19 -18.02 -8.95
N VAL A 254 -7.88 -16.88 -8.99
CA VAL A 254 -8.97 -16.60 -9.94
C VAL A 254 -8.52 -15.61 -11.01
N SER A 255 -7.89 -14.50 -10.61
CA SER A 255 -7.47 -13.45 -11.55
C SER A 255 -6.37 -12.56 -10.98
N GLY A 256 -5.78 -11.73 -11.85
CA GLY A 256 -4.81 -10.69 -11.48
C GLY A 256 -3.36 -11.16 -11.47
N ASN A 257 -3.06 -12.44 -11.67
CA ASN A 257 -1.67 -12.91 -11.72
C ASN A 257 -0.96 -12.47 -13.02
N ASN A 258 0.35 -12.30 -12.96
CA ASN A 258 1.25 -11.98 -14.08
C ASN A 258 0.92 -10.66 -14.79
N GLN A 259 0.50 -9.65 -14.02
CA GLN A 259 0.28 -8.30 -14.56
C GLN A 259 1.59 -7.53 -14.70
N GLN A 260 1.57 -6.51 -15.55
CA GLN A 260 2.64 -5.53 -15.65
C GLN A 260 2.06 -4.13 -15.41
N GLY A 261 2.87 -3.23 -14.88
CA GLY A 261 2.49 -1.83 -14.68
C GLY A 261 3.72 -0.97 -14.43
N THR A 262 3.53 0.34 -14.41
CA THR A 262 4.61 1.28 -14.11
C THR A 262 4.93 1.27 -12.61
N SER A 263 6.20 1.39 -12.25
CA SER A 263 6.63 1.52 -10.85
C SER A 263 5.83 2.61 -10.11
N ASN A 264 5.53 2.37 -8.83
CA ASN A 264 4.66 3.21 -7.98
C ASN A 264 3.20 3.39 -8.42
N THR A 265 2.71 2.63 -9.42
CA THR A 265 1.29 2.70 -9.85
C THR A 265 0.48 1.50 -9.37
N ALA A 266 -0.83 1.71 -9.17
CA ALA A 266 -1.76 0.63 -8.85
C ALA A 266 -2.03 -0.23 -10.09
N LEU A 267 -2.01 -1.55 -9.93
CA LEU A 267 -2.40 -2.48 -10.98
C LEU A 267 -3.90 -2.34 -11.29
N GLU A 268 -4.25 -2.46 -12.58
CA GLU A 268 -5.63 -2.30 -13.04
C GLU A 268 -6.55 -3.43 -12.57
N LYS A 269 -6.05 -4.68 -12.48
CA LYS A 269 -6.84 -5.83 -12.04
C LYS A 269 -6.43 -6.23 -10.63
N PRO A 270 -7.37 -6.47 -9.70
CA PRO A 270 -7.04 -6.98 -8.38
C PRO A 270 -6.55 -8.42 -8.44
N PHE A 271 -5.72 -8.81 -7.47
CA PHE A 271 -5.44 -10.20 -7.17
C PHE A 271 -6.67 -10.82 -6.50
N VAL A 272 -7.21 -11.87 -7.09
CA VAL A 272 -8.43 -12.54 -6.60
C VAL A 272 -8.13 -14.01 -6.35
N VAL A 273 -8.50 -14.48 -5.16
CA VAL A 273 -8.49 -15.90 -4.79
C VAL A 273 -9.91 -16.39 -4.49
N GLN A 274 -10.10 -17.71 -4.56
CA GLN A 274 -11.34 -18.37 -4.19
C GLN A 274 -11.08 -19.52 -3.22
N VAL A 275 -11.83 -19.55 -2.11
CA VAL A 275 -11.80 -20.62 -1.12
C VAL A 275 -12.91 -21.63 -1.39
N ARG A 276 -12.60 -22.92 -1.33
CA ARG A 276 -13.53 -24.01 -1.58
C ARG A 276 -13.37 -25.16 -0.58
N ASP A 277 -14.43 -25.96 -0.43
CA ASP A 277 -14.41 -27.20 0.34
C ASP A 277 -13.93 -28.42 -0.47
N GLN A 278 -13.85 -29.57 0.21
CA GLN A 278 -13.54 -30.89 -0.36
C GLN A 278 -14.44 -31.30 -1.54
N ASN A 279 -15.67 -30.76 -1.62
CA ASN A 279 -16.63 -31.05 -2.70
C ASN A 279 -16.56 -29.97 -3.79
N ASN A 280 -15.53 -29.13 -3.79
CA ASN A 280 -15.32 -28.01 -4.71
C ASN A 280 -16.43 -26.93 -4.61
N LYS A 281 -17.18 -26.83 -3.50
CA LYS A 281 -18.18 -25.79 -3.26
C LYS A 281 -17.51 -24.51 -2.74
N PRO A 282 -17.86 -23.30 -3.25
CA PRO A 282 -17.31 -22.05 -2.73
C PRO A 282 -17.77 -21.76 -1.31
N LEU A 283 -16.85 -21.22 -0.49
CA LEU A 283 -17.10 -20.93 0.92
C LEU A 283 -17.07 -19.43 1.19
N SER A 284 -18.18 -18.89 1.69
CA SER A 284 -18.33 -17.50 2.10
C SER A 284 -17.94 -17.31 3.56
N GLY A 285 -17.53 -16.09 3.93
CA GLY A 285 -17.18 -15.76 5.31
C GLY A 285 -15.77 -16.20 5.71
N ILE A 286 -14.98 -16.75 4.78
CA ILE A 286 -13.61 -17.18 5.03
C ILE A 286 -12.69 -15.97 4.91
N PRO A 287 -12.01 -15.54 5.97
CA PRO A 287 -11.02 -14.48 5.88
C PRO A 287 -9.72 -14.96 5.22
N VAL A 288 -9.18 -14.12 4.35
CA VAL A 288 -7.98 -14.29 3.54
C VAL A 288 -7.00 -13.16 3.89
N THR A 289 -5.76 -13.52 4.17
CA THR A 289 -4.67 -12.55 4.42
C THR A 289 -3.84 -12.39 3.14
N PHE A 290 -3.45 -11.17 2.82
CA PHE A 290 -2.55 -10.83 1.71
C PHE A 290 -1.30 -10.16 2.26
N ARG A 291 -0.13 -10.64 1.84
CA ARG A 291 1.17 -10.12 2.29
C ARG A 291 2.09 -9.87 1.10
N VAL A 292 2.76 -8.72 1.10
CA VAL A 292 3.84 -8.42 0.15
C VAL A 292 5.06 -9.26 0.54
N ALA A 293 5.48 -10.16 -0.34
CA ALA A 293 6.60 -11.08 -0.15
C ALA A 293 7.87 -10.64 -0.91
N GLY A 294 7.77 -9.66 -1.82
CA GLY A 294 8.90 -9.11 -2.57
C GLY A 294 8.49 -7.94 -3.46
N GLY A 295 9.47 -7.11 -3.84
CA GLY A 295 9.28 -5.95 -4.73
C GLY A 295 8.85 -4.65 -4.03
N GLY A 296 8.51 -4.67 -2.73
CA GLY A 296 8.31 -3.44 -1.94
C GLY A 296 7.02 -2.66 -2.25
N GLY A 297 6.07 -3.26 -2.96
CA GLY A 297 4.76 -2.66 -3.25
C GLY A 297 3.85 -2.51 -2.03
N LYS A 298 2.68 -1.89 -2.22
CA LYS A 298 1.67 -1.62 -1.19
C LYS A 298 0.32 -2.22 -1.57
N LEU A 299 -0.36 -2.86 -0.62
CA LEU A 299 -1.69 -3.45 -0.84
C LEU A 299 -2.81 -2.46 -0.46
N SER A 300 -3.93 -2.51 -1.17
CA SER A 300 -5.15 -1.77 -0.83
C SER A 300 -5.78 -2.26 0.48
N ALA A 301 -5.64 -3.56 0.76
CA ALA A 301 -6.01 -4.19 2.02
C ALA A 301 -5.17 -5.45 2.26
N ASN A 302 -4.71 -5.64 3.50
CA ASN A 302 -3.95 -6.84 3.89
C ASN A 302 -4.86 -8.01 4.31
N ARG A 303 -6.16 -7.76 4.51
CA ARG A 303 -7.16 -8.80 4.84
C ARG A 303 -8.44 -8.55 4.08
N ALA A 304 -9.11 -9.61 3.64
CA ALA A 304 -10.44 -9.58 3.04
C ALA A 304 -11.23 -10.84 3.38
N THR A 305 -12.56 -10.76 3.42
CA THR A 305 -13.42 -11.93 3.70
C THR A 305 -14.08 -12.42 2.41
N THR A 306 -14.20 -13.73 2.21
CA THR A 306 -14.80 -14.29 1.01
C THR A 306 -16.30 -13.98 0.93
N ASN A 307 -16.74 -13.54 -0.25
CA ASN A 307 -18.16 -13.31 -0.54
C ASN A 307 -18.94 -14.62 -0.78
N ALA A 308 -20.22 -14.52 -1.16
CA ALA A 308 -21.09 -15.69 -1.44
C ALA A 308 -20.53 -16.65 -2.50
N ASN A 309 -19.69 -16.16 -3.41
CA ASN A 309 -19.00 -16.97 -4.42
C ASN A 309 -17.63 -17.50 -3.93
N GLY A 310 -17.33 -17.34 -2.65
CA GLY A 310 -16.08 -17.77 -2.03
C GLY A 310 -14.86 -16.96 -2.43
N ARG A 311 -15.02 -15.73 -2.96
CA ARG A 311 -13.91 -14.92 -3.47
C ARG A 311 -13.50 -13.79 -2.53
N ALA A 312 -12.19 -13.58 -2.40
CA ALA A 312 -11.57 -12.46 -1.71
C ALA A 312 -10.52 -11.80 -2.62
N GLN A 313 -10.27 -10.50 -2.45
CA GLN A 313 -9.41 -9.74 -3.36
C GLN A 313 -8.63 -8.61 -2.68
N THR A 314 -7.52 -8.21 -3.30
CA THR A 314 -6.74 -7.00 -2.97
C THR A 314 -6.10 -6.42 -4.23
N THR A 315 -5.76 -5.14 -4.23
CA THR A 315 -5.05 -4.48 -5.34
C THR A 315 -3.64 -4.11 -4.89
N LEU A 316 -2.65 -4.40 -5.72
CA LEU A 316 -1.26 -4.04 -5.48
C LEU A 316 -0.93 -2.72 -6.19
N THR A 317 -0.37 -1.77 -5.45
CA THR A 317 0.48 -0.70 -5.97
C THR A 317 1.91 -1.22 -6.06
N LEU A 318 2.47 -1.23 -7.27
CA LEU A 318 3.80 -1.75 -7.55
C LEU A 318 4.88 -0.97 -6.77
N GLY A 319 5.97 -1.66 -6.45
CA GLY A 319 7.15 -1.06 -5.84
C GLY A 319 7.77 0.07 -6.67
N LYS A 320 8.68 0.80 -6.02
CA LYS A 320 9.41 1.92 -6.64
C LYS A 320 10.39 1.45 -7.72
N ASP A 321 11.05 0.33 -7.47
CA ASP A 321 12.09 -0.18 -8.35
C ASP A 321 11.48 -1.17 -9.36
N PRO A 322 11.94 -1.15 -10.62
CA PRO A 322 11.54 -2.14 -11.62
C PRO A 322 11.83 -3.57 -11.17
N GLY A 323 11.06 -4.49 -11.71
CA GLY A 323 11.23 -5.92 -11.51
C GLY A 323 10.06 -6.58 -10.80
N GLU A 324 10.32 -7.79 -10.31
CA GLU A 324 9.26 -8.67 -9.86
C GLU A 324 8.71 -8.27 -8.48
N ASN A 325 7.40 -8.13 -8.40
CA ASN A 325 6.64 -7.95 -7.18
C ASN A 325 5.89 -9.25 -6.86
N ARG A 326 6.01 -9.73 -5.62
CA ARG A 326 5.38 -10.98 -5.14
C ARG A 326 4.40 -10.69 -4.01
N VAL A 327 3.19 -11.21 -4.11
CA VAL A 327 2.17 -11.15 -3.04
C VAL A 327 1.65 -12.55 -2.74
N VAL A 328 1.68 -12.93 -1.47
CA VAL A 328 1.14 -14.20 -1.00
C VAL A 328 -0.25 -13.98 -0.42
N ALA A 329 -1.23 -14.75 -0.88
CA ALA A 329 -2.55 -14.85 -0.29
C ALA A 329 -2.63 -16.15 0.53
N SER A 330 -3.08 -16.08 1.79
CA SER A 330 -3.25 -17.24 2.67
C SER A 330 -4.68 -17.35 3.21
N ALA A 331 -5.15 -18.59 3.38
CA ALA A 331 -6.39 -18.92 4.08
C ALA A 331 -6.31 -20.33 4.65
N ASP A 332 -6.43 -20.46 5.97
CA ASP A 332 -6.45 -21.76 6.68
C ASP A 332 -5.29 -22.70 6.31
N GLY A 333 -4.05 -22.19 6.33
CA GLY A 333 -2.86 -22.96 5.97
C GLY A 333 -2.62 -23.14 4.46
N PHE A 334 -3.60 -22.84 3.60
CA PHE A 334 -3.40 -22.82 2.15
C PHE A 334 -2.83 -21.49 1.68
N GLN A 335 -1.91 -21.53 0.71
CA GLN A 335 -1.28 -20.33 0.15
C GLN A 335 -1.29 -20.30 -1.38
N GLN A 336 -1.34 -19.09 -1.93
CA GLN A 336 -1.20 -18.81 -3.35
C GLN A 336 -0.33 -17.57 -3.57
N THR A 337 0.63 -17.66 -4.49
CA THR A 337 1.51 -16.53 -4.82
C THR A 337 1.08 -15.86 -6.12
N PHE A 338 0.90 -14.54 -6.06
CA PHE A 338 0.73 -13.65 -7.19
C PHE A 338 2.04 -12.98 -7.55
N ILE A 339 2.29 -12.86 -8.85
CA ILE A 339 3.43 -12.17 -9.43
C ILE A 339 2.92 -11.01 -10.27
N ALA A 340 3.59 -9.87 -10.18
CA ALA A 340 3.44 -8.75 -11.11
C ALA A 340 4.81 -8.13 -11.40
N THR A 341 4.97 -7.50 -12.56
CA THR A 341 6.24 -6.88 -12.96
C THR A 341 6.08 -5.36 -12.96
N ALA A 342 6.89 -4.69 -12.14
CA ALA A 342 7.08 -3.25 -12.23
C ALA A 342 8.02 -2.96 -13.41
N THR A 343 7.59 -2.03 -14.26
CA THR A 343 8.37 -1.51 -15.38
C THR A 343 8.69 -0.05 -15.10
N ASP A 344 9.80 0.45 -15.62
CA ASP A 344 10.26 1.83 -15.40
C ASP A 344 9.32 2.92 -15.98
N GLY A 345 8.21 2.55 -16.61
CA GLY A 345 7.54 3.43 -17.55
C GLY A 345 8.25 3.39 -18.91
N ALA A 346 7.88 4.25 -19.84
CA ALA A 346 8.38 4.25 -21.22
C ALA A 346 9.92 4.16 -21.30
N PRO A 347 10.50 3.59 -22.38
CA PRO A 347 11.94 3.37 -22.47
C PRO A 347 12.72 4.65 -22.18
N ILE A 348 13.70 4.56 -21.30
CA ILE A 348 14.60 5.66 -20.98
C ILE A 348 15.50 5.85 -22.21
N LEU A 349 15.39 7.01 -22.84
CA LEU A 349 16.37 7.45 -23.85
C LEU A 349 17.57 7.99 -23.07
N ASP A 350 18.75 7.39 -23.22
CA ASP A 350 19.94 7.83 -22.46
C ASP A 350 20.36 9.27 -22.81
N TRP A 351 19.96 9.72 -24.00
CA TRP A 351 20.12 11.07 -24.54
C TRP A 351 18.98 12.05 -24.18
N ASP A 352 17.94 11.62 -23.45
CA ASP A 352 16.98 12.49 -22.75
C ASP A 352 17.52 12.83 -21.35
N VAL A 353 18.40 13.83 -21.33
CA VAL A 353 19.22 14.20 -20.17
C VAL A 353 18.38 14.76 -19.01
N ASN A 354 17.26 15.43 -19.32
CA ASN A 354 16.35 15.99 -18.32
C ASN A 354 15.19 15.06 -17.92
N ARG A 355 14.97 13.95 -18.65
CA ARG A 355 13.90 12.96 -18.47
C ARG A 355 12.49 13.52 -18.63
N ASP A 356 12.30 14.45 -19.55
CA ASP A 356 10.97 14.97 -19.89
C ASP A 356 10.23 14.13 -20.95
N GLY A 357 10.88 13.08 -21.46
CA GLY A 357 10.37 12.15 -22.47
C GLY A 357 10.56 12.63 -23.90
N LYS A 358 11.31 13.73 -24.12
CA LYS A 358 11.61 14.31 -25.44
C LYS A 358 13.04 14.82 -25.49
N VAL A 359 13.76 14.39 -26.51
CA VAL A 359 15.15 14.81 -26.76
C VAL A 359 15.10 16.15 -27.50
N ASN A 360 15.45 17.23 -26.81
CA ASN A 360 15.26 18.58 -27.32
C ASN A 360 16.39 19.54 -26.91
N ARG A 361 16.19 20.83 -27.20
CA ARG A 361 17.18 21.89 -26.94
C ARG A 361 17.62 21.96 -25.48
N THR A 362 16.77 21.55 -24.55
CA THR A 362 17.06 21.59 -23.12
C THR A 362 18.15 20.59 -22.77
N ASP A 363 18.12 19.42 -23.38
CA ASP A 363 19.13 18.36 -23.20
C ASP A 363 20.49 18.81 -23.68
N LEU A 364 20.56 19.43 -24.88
CA LEU A 364 21.79 20.02 -25.42
C LEU A 364 22.41 21.06 -24.46
N VAL A 365 21.60 21.97 -23.89
CA VAL A 365 22.13 22.97 -22.95
C VAL A 365 22.61 22.34 -21.64
N ILE A 366 21.93 21.30 -21.15
CA ILE A 366 22.33 20.66 -19.89
C ILE A 366 23.70 20.01 -20.05
N VAL A 367 23.94 19.35 -21.18
CA VAL A 367 25.24 18.79 -21.52
C VAL A 367 26.29 19.89 -21.60
N SER A 368 26.05 20.92 -22.42
CA SER A 368 27.02 22.01 -22.64
C SER A 368 27.40 22.76 -21.36
N LYS A 369 26.48 22.92 -20.41
CA LYS A 369 26.73 23.59 -19.13
C LYS A 369 27.63 22.80 -18.18
N ASN A 370 27.80 21.49 -18.41
CA ASN A 370 28.65 20.64 -17.58
C ASN A 370 30.02 20.39 -18.20
N PHE A 371 30.34 21.01 -19.35
CA PHE A 371 31.64 20.85 -20.04
C PHE A 371 32.83 21.11 -19.10
N GLY A 372 33.71 20.11 -18.99
CA GLY A 372 34.96 20.21 -18.24
C GLY A 372 34.81 20.39 -16.73
N LEU A 373 33.61 20.19 -16.15
CA LEU A 373 33.41 20.32 -14.70
C LEU A 373 33.97 19.10 -13.95
N ALA A 374 34.88 19.33 -13.00
CA ALA A 374 35.43 18.28 -12.13
C ALA A 374 34.38 17.65 -11.18
N ARG A 375 33.24 18.30 -10.97
CA ARG A 375 32.08 17.77 -10.24
C ARG A 375 30.81 18.07 -11.02
N LEU A 376 30.19 17.03 -11.54
CA LEU A 376 28.98 17.12 -12.34
C LEU A 376 27.80 17.58 -11.49
N SER A 377 27.10 18.61 -11.95
CA SER A 377 25.81 19.02 -11.37
C SER A 377 24.69 18.06 -11.77
N ASN A 378 24.81 17.46 -12.96
CA ASN A 378 23.95 16.39 -13.45
C ASN A 378 24.82 15.27 -14.04
N LYS A 379 24.81 14.09 -13.41
CA LYS A 379 25.58 12.93 -13.90
C LYS A 379 25.12 12.40 -15.27
N ARG A 380 23.92 12.79 -15.72
CA ARG A 380 23.37 12.39 -17.03
C ARG A 380 23.92 13.23 -18.18
N ALA A 381 24.65 14.30 -17.87
CA ALA A 381 25.29 15.10 -18.90
C ALA A 381 26.46 14.36 -19.57
N ASP A 382 27.04 13.37 -18.87
CA ASP A 382 27.96 12.36 -19.40
C ASP A 382 27.10 11.25 -20.02
N VAL A 383 26.85 11.37 -21.32
CA VAL A 383 25.89 10.56 -22.08
C VAL A 383 26.58 9.29 -22.59
N ASN A 384 27.86 9.38 -22.95
CA ASN A 384 28.63 8.22 -23.40
C ASN A 384 29.17 7.37 -22.22
N GLY A 385 29.14 7.89 -20.99
CA GLY A 385 29.55 7.21 -19.77
C GLY A 385 31.08 7.11 -19.59
N ASP A 386 31.86 7.96 -20.26
CA ASP A 386 33.32 7.93 -20.23
C ASP A 386 33.92 8.64 -19.01
N GLY A 387 33.09 9.28 -18.20
CA GLY A 387 33.47 9.97 -16.97
C GLY A 387 33.83 11.44 -17.17
N THR A 388 33.80 11.94 -18.41
CA THR A 388 33.92 13.36 -18.75
C THR A 388 32.63 13.88 -19.37
N VAL A 389 32.46 15.21 -19.40
CA VAL A 389 31.37 15.82 -20.16
C VAL A 389 32.00 16.75 -21.19
N ASP A 390 31.85 16.42 -22.47
CA ASP A 390 32.46 17.17 -23.57
C ASP A 390 31.60 17.14 -24.86
N ILE A 391 32.24 17.46 -25.98
CA ILE A 391 31.57 17.56 -27.27
C ILE A 391 31.03 16.21 -27.77
N ASP A 392 31.64 15.09 -27.36
CA ASP A 392 31.21 13.75 -27.76
C ASP A 392 29.82 13.45 -27.15
N ASP A 393 29.56 13.86 -25.89
CA ASP A 393 28.23 13.76 -25.26
C ASP A 393 27.17 14.62 -25.94
N LEU A 394 27.54 15.86 -26.30
CA LEU A 394 26.63 16.78 -26.94
C LEU A 394 26.22 16.27 -28.31
N ILE A 395 27.15 15.65 -29.03
CA ILE A 395 26.92 15.06 -30.35
C ILE A 395 25.98 13.86 -30.28
N ILE A 396 26.05 13.03 -29.23
CA ILE A 396 25.08 11.94 -29.02
C ILE A 396 23.66 12.51 -28.83
N VAL A 397 23.50 13.56 -28.01
CA VAL A 397 22.20 14.21 -27.84
C VAL A 397 21.72 14.84 -29.15
N ALA A 398 22.63 15.43 -29.93
CA ALA A 398 22.30 16.01 -31.22
C ALA A 398 21.92 14.97 -32.28
N GLU A 399 22.54 13.80 -32.29
CA GLU A 399 22.21 12.68 -33.18
C GLU A 399 20.75 12.27 -33.01
N HIS A 400 20.28 12.19 -31.77
CA HIS A 400 18.93 11.77 -31.42
C HIS A 400 17.92 12.93 -31.27
N PHE A 401 18.27 14.13 -31.73
CA PHE A 401 17.45 15.31 -31.54
C PHE A 401 16.05 15.14 -32.17
N GLY A 402 15.00 15.36 -31.38
CA GLY A 402 13.61 15.21 -31.80
C GLY A 402 12.99 13.84 -31.51
N GLU A 403 13.75 12.87 -31.00
CA GLU A 403 13.20 11.62 -30.49
C GLU A 403 12.36 11.83 -29.22
N GLY A 404 11.41 10.93 -28.95
CA GLY A 404 10.60 11.00 -27.75
C GLY A 404 9.66 9.81 -27.58
N VAL A 405 9.24 9.59 -26.34
CA VAL A 405 8.51 8.38 -25.91
C VAL A 405 7.00 8.60 -25.70
N SER A 406 6.45 9.71 -26.18
CA SER A 406 5.00 9.99 -26.07
C SER A 406 4.21 9.49 -27.28
N SER A 407 3.12 8.78 -27.00
CA SER A 407 2.11 8.34 -27.96
C SER A 407 1.46 9.54 -28.67
N GLY A 408 1.73 9.69 -29.97
CA GLY A 408 0.77 10.23 -30.93
C GLY A 408 0.48 11.74 -30.95
N ALA A 409 1.33 12.62 -30.40
CA ALA A 409 1.17 14.06 -30.63
C ALA A 409 2.52 14.74 -30.92
N ALA A 410 2.63 15.33 -32.12
CA ALA A 410 3.74 16.21 -32.47
C ALA A 410 3.89 17.33 -31.41
N PRO A 411 5.10 17.64 -30.92
CA PRO A 411 5.27 18.70 -29.95
C PRO A 411 4.87 20.06 -30.56
N PRO A 412 4.08 20.89 -29.87
CA PRO A 412 3.94 22.28 -30.25
C PRO A 412 5.29 23.01 -30.07
N MET A 413 5.77 23.67 -31.13
CA MET A 413 6.73 24.76 -30.99
C MET A 413 6.06 25.90 -30.21
N SER A 414 6.68 26.36 -29.12
CA SER A 414 6.29 27.46 -28.19
C SER A 414 5.67 26.94 -26.88
N LEU A 415 6.15 27.24 -25.66
CA LEU A 415 6.65 28.51 -25.12
C LEU A 415 7.54 28.30 -23.85
N VAL A 416 8.79 28.78 -23.91
CA VAL A 416 9.65 29.47 -22.90
C VAL A 416 9.57 29.12 -21.39
N ARG A 417 10.69 28.65 -20.80
CA ARG A 417 11.53 29.45 -19.87
C ARG A 417 12.92 28.83 -19.56
N GLN A 418 13.93 29.69 -19.70
CA GLN A 418 15.16 29.79 -18.88
C GLN A 418 16.43 29.04 -19.28
N LEU A 419 16.70 28.85 -20.58
CA LEU A 419 18.07 28.69 -21.09
C LEU A 419 18.15 29.39 -22.46
N ASP A 420 18.80 30.56 -22.54
CA ASP A 420 19.02 31.30 -23.79
C ASP A 420 20.04 30.54 -24.64
N LEU A 421 19.56 29.59 -25.46
CA LEU A 421 20.38 28.95 -26.48
C LEU A 421 20.40 29.87 -27.71
N ASP A 422 21.59 30.28 -28.16
CA ASP A 422 21.75 31.18 -29.31
C ASP A 422 22.65 30.59 -30.40
N ALA A 423 22.64 31.26 -31.56
CA ALA A 423 23.36 30.84 -32.75
C ALA A 423 24.89 30.80 -32.54
N GLU A 424 25.43 31.69 -31.70
CA GLU A 424 26.87 31.75 -31.41
C GLU A 424 27.33 30.53 -30.60
N MET A 425 26.53 30.12 -29.62
CA MET A 425 26.79 28.91 -28.86
C MET A 425 26.77 27.66 -29.75
N ILE A 426 25.77 27.53 -30.65
CA ILE A 426 25.74 26.40 -31.60
C ILE A 426 26.93 26.44 -32.56
N GLN A 427 27.32 27.62 -33.06
CA GLN A 427 28.51 27.77 -33.90
C GLN A 427 29.79 27.33 -33.18
N THR A 428 29.88 27.62 -31.88
CA THR A 428 30.99 27.16 -31.04
C THR A 428 31.00 25.63 -30.94
N TRP A 429 29.84 25.01 -30.71
CA TRP A 429 29.72 23.54 -30.69
C TRP A 429 30.06 22.91 -32.03
N LEU A 430 29.58 23.47 -33.14
CA LEU A 430 29.93 23.01 -34.48
C LEU A 430 31.43 23.12 -34.75
N THR A 431 32.07 24.19 -34.27
CA THR A 431 33.53 24.36 -34.39
C THR A 431 34.28 23.28 -33.61
N LEU A 432 33.89 23.04 -32.36
CA LEU A 432 34.48 21.98 -31.53
C LEU A 432 34.22 20.59 -32.11
N ALA A 433 33.00 20.32 -32.57
CA ALA A 433 32.60 19.05 -33.16
C ALA A 433 33.42 18.75 -34.43
N ARG A 434 33.59 19.73 -35.33
CA ARG A 434 34.41 19.55 -36.54
C ARG A 434 35.89 19.33 -36.26
N LEU A 435 36.41 19.88 -35.17
CA LEU A 435 37.79 19.62 -34.73
C LEU A 435 37.95 18.21 -34.16
N ARG A 436 36.88 17.66 -33.59
CA ARG A 436 36.86 16.37 -32.91
C ARG A 436 36.43 15.20 -33.80
N ASP A 437 35.63 15.48 -34.84
CA ASP A 437 34.97 14.52 -35.73
C ASP A 437 35.77 13.24 -35.91
N ASP A 438 35.23 12.14 -35.37
CA ASP A 438 35.84 10.82 -35.39
C ASP A 438 35.63 10.08 -36.73
N GLY A 439 34.89 10.69 -37.66
CA GLY A 439 34.55 10.14 -38.97
C GLY A 439 33.40 9.13 -38.94
N SER A 440 32.77 8.89 -37.79
CA SER A 440 31.63 8.00 -37.69
C SER A 440 30.35 8.64 -38.25
N LEU A 441 29.47 7.82 -38.81
CA LEU A 441 28.20 8.28 -39.36
C LEU A 441 27.29 8.90 -38.28
N ALA A 442 27.37 8.38 -37.05
CA ALA A 442 26.68 8.89 -35.88
C ALA A 442 27.12 10.33 -35.55
N PHE A 443 28.43 10.55 -35.49
CA PHE A 443 29.01 11.85 -35.21
C PHE A 443 28.67 12.87 -36.30
N GLN A 444 28.78 12.47 -37.56
CA GLN A 444 28.41 13.30 -38.71
C GLN A 444 26.93 13.69 -38.70
N ARG A 445 26.02 12.76 -38.33
CA ARG A 445 24.59 13.08 -38.17
C ARG A 445 24.33 14.08 -37.05
N GLY A 446 25.05 13.98 -35.93
CA GLY A 446 24.98 14.97 -34.86
C GLY A 446 25.39 16.36 -35.34
N ILE A 447 26.48 16.46 -36.11
CA ILE A 447 26.90 17.72 -36.75
C ILE A 447 25.80 18.25 -37.70
N GLU A 448 25.27 17.41 -38.60
CA GLU A 448 24.21 17.80 -39.54
C GLU A 448 22.96 18.32 -38.82
N ASN A 449 22.54 17.66 -37.74
CA ASN A 449 21.40 18.10 -36.93
C ASN A 449 21.65 19.47 -36.27
N LEU A 450 22.86 19.71 -35.77
CA LEU A 450 23.25 21.03 -35.23
C LEU A 450 23.28 22.10 -36.33
N GLU A 451 23.74 21.78 -37.53
CA GLU A 451 23.73 22.69 -38.69
C GLU A 451 22.30 23.06 -39.11
N GLN A 452 21.41 22.07 -39.21
CA GLN A 452 19.99 22.31 -39.50
C GLN A 452 19.33 23.16 -38.42
N PHE A 453 19.64 22.88 -37.15
CA PHE A 453 19.11 23.63 -36.02
C PHE A 453 19.58 25.08 -36.03
N LEU A 454 20.88 25.32 -36.27
CA LEU A 454 21.44 26.66 -36.44
C LEU A 454 20.77 27.41 -37.61
N ALA A 455 20.60 26.76 -38.76
CA ALA A 455 19.96 27.37 -39.92
C ALA A 455 18.50 27.77 -39.62
N ALA A 456 17.78 27.00 -38.80
CA ALA A 456 16.43 27.32 -38.37
C ALA A 456 16.36 28.51 -37.38
N MET A 457 17.45 28.80 -36.66
CA MET A 457 17.51 29.93 -35.71
C MET A 457 17.78 31.29 -36.36
N ILE A 458 18.35 31.30 -37.56
CA ILE A 458 18.69 32.54 -38.25
C ILE A 458 17.46 33.05 -39.01
N PRO A 459 16.95 34.26 -38.70
CA PRO A 459 15.81 34.83 -39.41
C PRO A 459 16.15 35.08 -40.88
N LYS A 460 15.19 34.87 -41.78
CA LYS A 460 15.39 35.13 -43.21
C LYS A 460 15.49 36.63 -43.54
N GLN A 461 15.00 37.51 -42.66
CA GLN A 461 14.99 38.95 -42.86
C GLN A 461 15.32 39.68 -41.55
N THR A 462 16.10 40.77 -41.67
CA THR A 462 16.28 41.74 -40.60
C THR A 462 14.98 42.50 -40.34
N GLN A 463 14.56 42.62 -39.07
CA GLN A 463 13.35 43.37 -38.72
C GLN A 463 13.40 43.97 -37.32
N LEU A 464 12.74 45.12 -37.14
CA LEU A 464 12.51 45.77 -35.86
C LEU A 464 11.12 45.41 -35.30
N LEU A 465 11.08 44.96 -34.05
CA LEU A 465 9.86 44.49 -33.39
C LEU A 465 9.30 45.52 -32.40
N VAL A 466 8.09 45.27 -31.92
CA VAL A 466 7.41 46.13 -30.93
C VAL A 466 8.16 46.03 -29.60
N ASN A 467 8.46 47.18 -28.99
CA ASN A 467 9.05 47.22 -27.67
C ASN A 467 8.08 46.65 -26.61
N TYR A 468 8.60 45.97 -25.59
CA TYR A 468 7.80 45.43 -24.50
C TYR A 468 8.46 45.71 -23.14
N PRO A 469 7.70 46.19 -22.14
CA PRO A 469 6.29 46.58 -22.22
C PRO A 469 6.07 47.84 -23.10
N ASN A 470 4.86 48.03 -23.62
CA ASN A 470 4.42 49.25 -24.31
C ASN A 470 2.90 49.43 -24.09
N PRO A 471 2.44 50.41 -23.28
CA PRO A 471 3.22 51.45 -22.62
C PRO A 471 4.18 50.92 -21.54
N PHE A 472 5.23 51.68 -21.22
CA PHE A 472 6.20 51.30 -20.19
C PHE A 472 6.46 52.40 -19.15
N ASN A 473 7.01 51.98 -17.99
CA ASN A 473 7.39 52.84 -16.87
C ASN A 473 8.41 52.15 -15.95
N PRO A 474 9.66 52.63 -15.79
CA PRO A 474 10.38 53.56 -16.66
C PRO A 474 11.13 52.85 -17.80
N GLU A 475 11.16 51.51 -17.83
CA GLU A 475 12.03 50.74 -18.73
C GLU A 475 11.30 49.85 -19.75
N THR A 476 11.93 49.64 -20.91
CA THR A 476 11.45 48.77 -21.98
C THR A 476 12.60 48.04 -22.67
N TRP A 477 12.27 46.90 -23.26
CA TRP A 477 13.14 46.19 -24.19
C TRP A 477 12.66 46.40 -25.62
N ILE A 478 13.59 46.59 -26.56
CA ILE A 478 13.34 46.82 -27.98
C ILE A 478 13.88 45.60 -28.74
N PRO A 479 13.01 44.63 -29.07
CA PRO A 479 13.45 43.42 -29.75
C PRO A 479 13.66 43.65 -31.24
N TYR A 480 14.61 42.92 -31.82
CA TYR A 480 14.92 42.97 -33.25
C TYR A 480 15.47 41.63 -33.74
N HIS A 481 15.53 41.45 -35.06
CA HIS A 481 16.08 40.27 -35.73
C HIS A 481 17.13 40.71 -36.73
N LEU A 482 18.19 39.92 -36.89
CA LEU A 482 19.25 40.13 -37.86
C LEU A 482 19.38 38.91 -38.76
N SER A 483 19.17 39.06 -40.07
CA SER A 483 19.38 37.94 -41.01
C SER A 483 20.85 37.69 -41.35
N LYS A 484 21.72 38.63 -41.02
CA LYS A 484 23.17 38.61 -41.24
C LYS A 484 23.85 39.40 -40.12
N ASP A 485 25.13 39.15 -39.89
CA ASP A 485 25.93 39.93 -38.96
C ASP A 485 25.95 41.42 -39.36
N ALA A 486 25.80 42.32 -38.40
CA ALA A 486 25.76 43.75 -38.67
C ALA A 486 26.17 44.59 -37.46
N ASN A 487 26.60 45.82 -37.69
CA ASN A 487 26.74 46.83 -36.64
C ASN A 487 25.37 47.45 -36.37
N VAL A 488 24.89 47.35 -35.13
CA VAL A 488 23.53 47.73 -34.73
C VAL A 488 23.53 49.02 -33.91
N THR A 489 22.74 49.99 -34.35
CA THR A 489 22.49 51.24 -33.62
C THR A 489 20.99 51.50 -33.52
N LEU A 490 20.54 51.92 -32.34
CA LEU A 490 19.16 52.32 -32.08
C LEU A 490 19.11 53.81 -31.70
N HIS A 491 18.38 54.60 -32.48
CA HIS A 491 18.13 56.01 -32.19
C HIS A 491 16.72 56.19 -31.65
N ILE A 492 16.59 56.97 -30.59
CA ILE A 492 15.31 57.28 -29.95
C ILE A 492 15.02 58.75 -30.12
N TYR A 493 13.83 59.08 -30.60
CA TYR A 493 13.39 60.43 -30.94
C TYR A 493 12.11 60.81 -30.19
N ALA A 494 11.99 62.09 -29.85
CA ALA A 494 10.75 62.70 -29.40
C ALA A 494 9.78 62.93 -30.59
N VAL A 495 8.51 63.23 -30.31
CA VAL A 495 7.46 63.44 -31.33
C VAL A 495 7.79 64.57 -32.32
N ASN A 496 8.59 65.54 -31.91
CA ASN A 496 9.06 66.66 -32.74
C ASN A 496 10.32 66.33 -33.57
N GLY A 497 10.80 65.08 -33.53
CA GLY A 497 12.00 64.63 -34.23
C GLY A 497 13.33 64.88 -33.50
N THR A 498 13.32 65.48 -32.30
CA THR A 498 14.55 65.67 -31.52
C THR A 498 15.13 64.32 -31.08
N LEU A 499 16.41 64.08 -31.33
CA LEU A 499 17.13 62.89 -30.85
C LEU A 499 17.25 62.95 -29.32
N VAL A 500 16.72 61.92 -28.66
CA VAL A 500 16.67 61.77 -27.20
C VAL A 500 17.84 60.94 -26.70
N ARG A 501 18.13 59.82 -27.37
CA ARG A 501 19.21 58.89 -26.99
C ARG A 501 19.64 58.03 -28.17
N THR A 502 20.92 57.66 -28.18
CA THR A 502 21.47 56.64 -29.07
C THR A 502 21.91 55.44 -28.23
N LEU A 503 21.53 54.24 -28.66
CA LEU A 503 21.95 52.96 -28.12
C LEU A 503 22.86 52.29 -29.16
N ALA A 504 24.17 52.46 -29.00
CA ALA A 504 25.16 51.82 -29.87
C ALA A 504 25.41 50.39 -29.36
N LEU A 505 24.76 49.41 -29.99
CA LEU A 505 24.88 48.00 -29.62
C LEU A 505 26.10 47.32 -30.26
N GLY A 506 26.73 47.99 -31.22
CA GLY A 506 27.96 47.51 -31.87
C GLY A 506 27.71 46.32 -32.78
N HIS A 507 28.75 45.52 -33.00
CA HIS A 507 28.67 44.33 -33.83
C HIS A 507 27.78 43.26 -33.18
N GLN A 508 26.83 42.75 -33.96
CA GLN A 508 25.86 41.74 -33.54
C GLN A 508 25.77 40.67 -34.63
N SER A 509 25.90 39.40 -34.26
CA SER A 509 25.76 38.27 -35.18
C SER A 509 24.32 38.06 -35.64
N ALA A 510 24.13 37.36 -36.75
CA ALA A 510 22.81 36.97 -37.22
C ALA A 510 22.02 36.21 -36.14
N GLY A 511 20.75 36.55 -35.94
CA GLY A 511 19.90 35.90 -34.94
C GLY A 511 18.70 36.69 -34.45
N MET A 512 18.01 36.10 -33.48
CA MET A 512 16.79 36.64 -32.86
C MET A 512 17.11 37.33 -31.52
N TYR A 513 16.87 38.63 -31.41
CA TYR A 513 17.11 39.43 -30.19
C TYR A 513 15.78 39.79 -29.50
N GLN A 514 15.07 38.78 -29.00
CA GLN A 514 13.72 38.94 -28.42
C GLN A 514 13.65 38.84 -26.88
N SER A 515 14.59 38.13 -26.25
CA SER A 515 14.63 37.98 -24.80
C SER A 515 15.21 39.22 -24.13
N ARG A 516 14.93 39.42 -22.84
CA ARG A 516 15.43 40.57 -22.06
C ARG A 516 16.97 40.65 -22.00
N SER A 517 17.64 39.50 -22.07
CA SER A 517 19.10 39.38 -22.06
C SER A 517 19.73 39.83 -23.39
N ARG A 518 18.96 39.85 -24.49
CA ARG A 518 19.47 40.13 -25.84
C ARG A 518 18.88 41.38 -26.49
N ALA A 519 17.62 41.70 -26.21
CA ALA A 519 16.95 42.86 -26.77
C ALA A 519 17.61 44.16 -26.29
N ALA A 520 17.53 45.22 -27.09
CA ALA A 520 18.07 46.53 -26.70
C ALA A 520 17.31 47.06 -25.48
N TYR A 521 18.03 47.61 -24.51
CA TYR A 521 17.44 48.12 -23.27
C TYR A 521 17.36 49.64 -23.29
N TRP A 522 16.21 50.18 -22.88
CA TRP A 522 16.06 51.60 -22.59
C TRP A 522 15.36 51.82 -21.26
N ASP A 523 15.97 52.68 -20.42
CA ASP A 523 15.54 53.05 -19.07
C ASP A 523 14.69 54.32 -19.02
N GLY A 524 14.25 54.83 -20.18
CA GLY A 524 13.46 56.06 -20.27
C GLY A 524 14.26 57.34 -20.00
N LYS A 525 15.59 57.31 -20.09
CA LYS A 525 16.45 58.50 -19.92
C LYS A 525 17.02 59.02 -21.24
N ASN A 526 17.25 60.33 -21.32
CA ASN A 526 17.96 60.99 -22.43
C ASN A 526 19.48 60.74 -22.37
N ALA A 527 20.23 61.33 -23.30
CA ALA A 527 21.70 61.23 -23.36
C ALA A 527 22.43 61.81 -22.13
N PHE A 528 21.81 62.70 -21.36
CA PHE A 528 22.35 63.28 -20.13
C PHE A 528 21.99 62.46 -18.87
N GLY A 529 21.27 61.34 -19.03
CA GLY A 529 20.81 60.50 -17.92
C GLY A 529 19.54 61.02 -17.22
N GLU A 530 18.89 62.04 -17.76
CA GLU A 530 17.67 62.62 -17.20
C GLU A 530 16.43 61.85 -17.70
N PRO A 531 15.44 61.58 -16.84
CA PRO A 531 14.25 60.84 -17.23
C PRO A 531 13.35 61.69 -18.13
N VAL A 532 12.94 61.17 -19.29
CA VAL A 532 12.10 61.90 -20.25
C VAL A 532 10.63 61.92 -19.84
N ALA A 533 9.84 62.89 -20.32
CA ALA A 533 8.41 63.01 -19.96
C ALA A 533 7.55 61.82 -20.42
N SER A 534 6.35 61.66 -19.83
CA SER A 534 5.33 60.76 -20.39
C SER A 534 4.92 61.27 -21.77
N GLY A 535 4.76 60.36 -22.73
CA GLY A 535 4.45 60.75 -24.11
C GLY A 535 4.82 59.71 -25.15
N VAL A 536 4.58 60.08 -26.41
CA VAL A 536 4.93 59.26 -27.58
C VAL A 536 6.37 59.54 -28.01
N TYR A 537 7.12 58.47 -28.21
CA TYR A 537 8.48 58.48 -28.73
C TYR A 537 8.59 57.54 -29.93
N PHE A 538 9.58 57.76 -30.77
CA PHE A 538 9.92 56.90 -31.89
C PHE A 538 11.30 56.29 -31.68
N TYR A 539 11.49 55.05 -32.13
CA TYR A 539 12.79 54.40 -32.12
C TYR A 539 13.08 53.83 -33.51
N THR A 540 14.30 54.09 -33.98
CA THR A 540 14.79 53.71 -35.31
C THR A 540 15.98 52.79 -35.13
N LEU A 541 15.86 51.57 -35.67
CA LEU A 541 16.97 50.63 -35.80
C LEU A 541 17.70 50.92 -37.10
N SER A 542 19.02 51.02 -37.05
CA SER A 542 19.90 51.10 -38.21
C SER A 542 20.95 49.99 -38.12
N THR A 543 21.18 49.30 -39.24
CA THR A 543 22.22 48.28 -39.34
C THR A 543 23.17 48.57 -40.48
N GLU A 544 24.47 48.60 -40.20
CA GLU A 544 25.52 48.71 -41.23
C GLU A 544 26.16 47.33 -41.44
N SER A 545 26.20 46.87 -42.69
CA SER A 545 26.82 45.59 -43.05
C SER A 545 28.35 45.66 -42.92
N THR A 546 28.96 44.68 -42.26
CA THR A 546 30.42 44.65 -42.02
C THR A 546 31.24 44.03 -43.16
N ARG A 547 30.61 43.47 -44.20
CA ARG A 547 31.32 42.90 -45.36
C ARG A 547 31.18 43.80 -46.58
N ASP A 548 32.34 44.07 -47.20
CA ASP A 548 32.52 44.88 -48.40
C ASP A 548 31.42 44.68 -49.45
N SER A 549 30.72 45.79 -49.70
CA SER A 549 30.18 46.25 -50.98
C SER A 549 29.50 45.24 -51.91
N VAL A 550 28.25 45.59 -52.25
CA VAL A 550 27.50 45.33 -53.51
C VAL A 550 26.17 44.59 -53.35
N THR A 551 25.82 43.95 -52.23
CA THR A 551 24.46 43.32 -52.10
C THR A 551 23.79 43.31 -50.72
N ALA A 552 24.41 43.82 -49.67
CA ALA A 552 23.81 43.87 -48.33
C ALA A 552 23.31 45.29 -48.04
N GLY A 553 22.03 45.55 -48.30
CA GLY A 553 21.45 46.86 -48.04
C GLY A 553 21.45 47.19 -46.55
N ASP A 554 21.82 48.42 -46.21
CA ASP A 554 21.58 48.99 -44.89
C ASP A 554 20.10 48.84 -44.55
N PHE A 555 19.78 48.31 -43.36
CA PHE A 555 18.41 48.20 -42.90
C PHE A 555 18.10 49.38 -41.98
N THR A 556 16.99 50.06 -42.26
CA THR A 556 16.40 51.02 -41.33
C THR A 556 14.92 50.75 -41.13
N ALA A 557 14.47 50.77 -39.88
CA ALA A 557 13.06 50.70 -39.55
C ALA A 557 12.74 51.53 -38.32
N THR A 558 11.59 52.21 -38.33
CA THR A 558 11.12 53.06 -37.24
C THR A 558 9.82 52.55 -36.66
N ARG A 559 9.67 52.59 -35.34
CA ARG A 559 8.45 52.23 -34.63
C ARG A 559 8.14 53.25 -33.52
N LYS A 560 6.90 53.22 -33.04
CA LYS A 560 6.42 54.09 -31.96
C LYS A 560 6.42 53.35 -30.62
N MET A 561 6.70 54.08 -29.54
CA MET A 561 6.56 53.62 -28.16
C MET A 561 5.91 54.69 -27.28
N LEU A 562 5.26 54.27 -26.19
CA LEU A 562 4.54 55.14 -25.28
C LEU A 562 5.09 55.01 -23.85
N ILE A 563 5.51 56.13 -23.27
CA ILE A 563 5.88 56.23 -21.85
C ILE A 563 4.67 56.70 -21.05
N ARG A 564 4.35 55.98 -19.96
CA ARG A 564 3.30 56.37 -19.02
C ARG A 564 3.83 56.27 -17.58
N LYS A 565 4.39 57.38 -17.08
CA LYS A 565 4.86 57.49 -15.70
C LYS A 565 3.74 57.43 -14.67
#